data_AF-A0A2N2AG09-F1
#
_entry.id   AF-A0A2N2AG09-F1
#
_cell.length_a   1.000
_cell.length_b   1.000
_cell.length_c   1.000
_cell.angle_alpha   90.00
_cell.angle_beta   90.00
_cell.angle_gamma   90.00
#
_symmetry.space_group_name_H-M   'P 1'
#
loop_
_entity.id
_entity.type
_entity.pdbx_description
1 polymer ?
#
loop_
_entity_poly.entity_id
_entity_poly.type
_entity_poly.pdbx_seq_one_letter_code
_entity_poly.pdbx_strand_id
1 'polypeptide(L)'
;MNILIHIVVTFFLTFWPIMFMMSPMAFDAPGSDNNKSNIVGMMLILCYPIGLFLVLGMLGVNYFGVNSFKLALISAAIILIAFSLFGYFGLLSNALRGIANSGYSVVGDTAYNDGKPIEGADGKTFKVLDSRRYSSLNHYASDKNHLYYDGKIVEDALAEDIVEVGIGGSDYFRNSQQVIYRDMVLQGAVADKFAVFDRYTNWAYLNNDGKFNVYYNGVLLPTVERDAFAPLNDFFATDKKQIFNGHTVVLTQADAASFELMSDHDFGKDDNQVYYLGTRPPVVVQDADPGSFEVLERGYARDRNHIFAIERYANVVKLEQADIDTFEVTRYDDATKSEARDVNHYYYDGKIVSTR
;
A
#
# COMPACT_ATOMS: atom_id res chain seq x y z
N MET A 1 -30.57 47.19 -4.53
CA MET A 1 -30.91 45.81 -4.11
C MET A 1 -30.11 44.75 -4.87
N ASN A 2 -30.02 44.84 -6.21
CA ASN A 2 -29.31 43.85 -7.04
C ASN A 2 -27.82 43.63 -6.69
N ILE A 3 -27.06 44.69 -6.39
CA ILE A 3 -25.62 44.55 -6.09
C ILE A 3 -25.34 43.77 -4.80
N LEU A 4 -26.18 43.96 -3.77
CA LEU A 4 -26.09 43.22 -2.51
C LEU A 4 -26.38 41.73 -2.75
N ILE A 5 -27.41 41.42 -3.55
CA ILE A 5 -27.73 40.05 -3.95
C ILE A 5 -26.56 39.43 -4.72
N HIS A 6 -25.93 40.15 -5.65
CA HIS A 6 -24.74 39.65 -6.36
C HIS A 6 -23.58 39.34 -5.42
N ILE A 7 -23.26 40.23 -4.47
CA ILE A 7 -22.19 40.01 -3.50
C ILE A 7 -22.47 38.76 -2.67
N VAL A 8 -23.68 38.62 -2.13
CA VAL A 8 -24.08 37.47 -1.30
C VAL A 8 -24.00 36.17 -2.10
N VAL A 9 -24.59 36.13 -3.30
CA VAL A 9 -24.56 34.95 -4.18
C VAL A 9 -23.12 34.57 -4.53
N THR A 10 -22.26 35.55 -4.83
CA THR A 10 -20.85 35.32 -5.15
C THR A 10 -20.12 34.71 -3.95
N PHE A 11 -20.33 35.25 -2.75
CA PHE A 11 -19.74 34.71 -1.53
C PHE A 11 -20.15 33.26 -1.28
N PHE A 12 -21.42 32.91 -1.49
CA PHE A 12 -21.83 31.50 -1.43
C PHE A 12 -21.08 30.66 -2.46
N LEU A 13 -21.10 31.06 -3.74
CA LEU A 13 -20.48 30.31 -4.83
C LEU A 13 -18.97 30.07 -4.65
N THR A 14 -18.23 30.96 -3.97
CA THR A 14 -16.79 30.75 -3.72
C THR A 14 -16.47 29.51 -2.89
N PHE A 15 -17.43 29.00 -2.10
CA PHE A 15 -17.23 27.76 -1.35
C PHE A 15 -17.42 26.50 -2.20
N TRP A 16 -18.14 26.58 -3.32
CA TRP A 16 -18.48 25.38 -4.10
C TRP A 16 -17.24 24.66 -4.65
N PRO A 17 -16.25 25.32 -5.28
CA PRO A 17 -15.06 24.63 -5.78
C PRO A 17 -14.26 23.94 -4.67
N ILE A 18 -14.18 24.55 -3.48
CA ILE A 18 -13.47 23.97 -2.33
C ILE A 18 -14.18 22.69 -1.86
N MET A 19 -15.50 22.75 -1.69
CA MET A 19 -16.30 21.58 -1.31
C MET A 19 -16.18 20.46 -2.34
N PHE A 20 -16.16 20.80 -3.63
CA PHE A 20 -16.00 19.83 -4.71
C PHE A 20 -14.59 19.22 -4.74
N MET A 21 -13.54 20.01 -4.49
CA MET A 21 -12.17 19.49 -4.43
C MET A 21 -11.95 18.58 -3.21
N MET A 22 -12.63 18.85 -2.09
CA MET A 22 -12.52 18.05 -0.87
C MET A 22 -13.43 16.82 -0.87
N SER A 23 -14.42 16.74 -1.76
CA SER A 23 -15.41 15.66 -1.70
C SER A 23 -14.85 14.25 -1.96
N PRO A 24 -13.84 14.01 -2.84
CA PRO A 24 -13.25 12.68 -2.96
C PRO A 24 -12.65 12.21 -1.63
N MET A 25 -11.81 13.04 -1.01
CA MET A 25 -11.23 12.76 0.31
C MET A 25 -12.28 12.58 1.40
N ALA A 26 -13.39 13.32 1.33
CA ALA A 26 -14.49 13.17 2.29
C ALA A 26 -15.19 11.80 2.18
N PHE A 27 -15.23 11.19 1.00
CA PHE A 27 -15.74 9.83 0.81
C PHE A 27 -14.69 8.76 1.12
N ASP A 28 -13.40 9.03 0.88
CA ASP A 28 -12.29 8.12 1.21
C ASP A 28 -12.02 8.01 2.72
N ALA A 29 -12.59 8.91 3.53
CA ALA A 29 -12.49 8.82 4.98
C ALA A 29 -13.13 7.50 5.49
N PRO A 30 -12.49 6.75 6.41
CA PRO A 30 -12.96 5.43 6.82
C PRO A 30 -14.45 5.38 7.23
N GLY A 31 -15.23 4.56 6.52
CA GLY A 31 -16.66 4.35 6.76
C GLY A 31 -17.58 5.48 6.30
N SER A 32 -17.06 6.54 5.69
CA SER A 32 -17.85 7.67 5.17
C SER A 32 -18.67 7.30 3.94
N ASP A 33 -18.08 6.53 3.04
CA ASP A 33 -18.65 5.97 1.81
C ASP A 33 -19.76 4.93 2.01
N ASN A 34 -19.91 4.40 3.23
CA ASN A 34 -21.02 3.51 3.59
C ASN A 34 -22.12 4.23 4.40
N ASN A 35 -21.91 5.49 4.79
CA ASN A 35 -22.90 6.27 5.53
C ASN A 35 -23.88 6.98 4.60
N LYS A 36 -25.08 6.41 4.45
CA LYS A 36 -26.15 6.97 3.60
C LYS A 36 -26.46 8.45 3.87
N SER A 37 -26.52 8.86 5.13
CA SER A 37 -26.83 10.25 5.48
C SER A 37 -25.72 11.21 5.06
N ASN A 38 -24.46 10.82 5.27
CA ASN A 38 -23.30 11.60 4.84
C ASN A 38 -23.28 11.73 3.31
N ILE A 39 -23.52 10.62 2.60
CA ILE A 39 -23.59 10.60 1.15
C ILE A 39 -24.66 11.54 0.63
N VAL A 40 -25.91 11.36 1.06
CA VAL A 40 -27.03 12.18 0.58
C VAL A 40 -26.80 13.65 0.94
N GLY A 41 -26.33 13.93 2.16
CA GLY A 41 -26.02 15.29 2.60
C GLY A 41 -24.95 15.95 1.73
N MET A 42 -23.87 15.23 1.44
CA MET A 42 -22.80 15.72 0.57
C MET A 42 -23.30 15.93 -0.86
N MET A 43 -24.10 15.02 -1.40
CA MET A 43 -24.71 15.20 -2.73
C MET A 43 -25.58 16.47 -2.80
N LEU A 44 -26.37 16.75 -1.77
CA LEU A 44 -27.17 17.97 -1.69
C LEU A 44 -26.29 19.23 -1.62
N ILE A 45 -25.21 19.19 -0.84
CA ILE A 45 -24.25 20.29 -0.75
C ILE A 45 -23.59 20.52 -2.11
N LEU A 46 -23.08 19.49 -2.78
CA LEU A 46 -22.46 19.66 -4.09
C LEU A 46 -23.44 20.17 -5.16
N CYS A 47 -24.75 19.96 -4.98
CA CYS A 47 -25.80 20.44 -5.86
C CYS A 47 -26.35 21.84 -5.53
N TYR A 48 -25.92 22.49 -4.43
CA TYR A 48 -26.54 23.75 -3.98
C TYR A 48 -26.53 24.88 -5.03
N PRO A 49 -25.54 25.04 -5.94
CA PRO A 49 -25.57 26.11 -6.93
C PRO A 49 -26.78 26.05 -7.86
N ILE A 50 -27.28 24.84 -8.17
CA ILE A 50 -28.49 24.65 -8.99
C ILE A 50 -29.69 25.27 -8.28
N GLY A 51 -29.91 24.91 -7.02
CA GLY A 51 -31.02 25.43 -6.21
C GLY A 51 -30.91 26.95 -6.01
N LEU A 52 -29.70 27.45 -5.76
CA LEU A 52 -29.43 28.89 -5.63
C LEU A 52 -29.87 29.66 -6.88
N PHE A 53 -29.48 29.22 -8.06
CA PHE A 53 -29.84 29.89 -9.32
C PHE A 53 -31.32 29.71 -9.70
N LEU A 54 -31.95 28.58 -9.36
CA LEU A 54 -33.40 28.43 -9.52
C LEU A 54 -34.17 29.43 -8.67
N VAL A 55 -33.78 29.63 -7.41
CA VAL A 55 -34.40 30.62 -6.52
C VAL A 55 -34.20 32.03 -7.04
N LEU A 56 -32.99 32.39 -7.50
CA LEU A 56 -32.74 33.70 -8.12
C LEU A 56 -33.58 33.94 -9.38
N GLY A 57 -33.76 32.90 -10.20
CA GLY A 57 -34.62 32.93 -11.38
C GLY A 57 -36.08 33.19 -11.03
N MET A 58 -36.61 32.52 -10.00
CA MET A 58 -37.97 32.74 -9.50
C MET A 58 -38.17 34.17 -8.96
N LEU A 59 -37.12 34.79 -8.42
CA LEU A 59 -37.11 36.18 -7.97
C LEU A 59 -36.90 37.21 -9.11
N GLY A 60 -36.76 36.76 -10.36
CA GLY A 60 -36.54 37.64 -11.52
C GLY A 60 -35.15 38.29 -11.56
N VAL A 61 -34.18 37.76 -10.80
CA VAL A 61 -32.82 38.32 -10.75
C VAL A 61 -31.97 37.71 -11.87
N ASN A 62 -31.28 38.56 -12.65
CA ASN A 62 -30.21 38.14 -13.56
C ASN A 62 -28.87 38.31 -12.85
N TYR A 63 -28.08 37.24 -12.71
CA TYR A 63 -26.77 37.29 -12.06
C TYR A 63 -25.69 37.76 -13.04
N PHE A 64 -25.09 38.93 -12.77
CA PHE A 64 -24.13 39.60 -13.67
C PHE A 64 -24.62 39.71 -15.14
N GLY A 65 -25.91 40.02 -15.33
CA GLY A 65 -26.52 40.15 -16.66
C GLY A 65 -26.85 38.82 -17.34
N VAL A 66 -26.52 37.68 -16.72
CA VAL A 66 -26.89 36.35 -17.22
C VAL A 66 -28.18 35.88 -16.55
N ASN A 67 -29.07 35.30 -17.34
CA ASN A 67 -30.31 34.74 -16.85
C ASN A 67 -30.05 33.59 -15.85
N SER A 68 -30.67 33.66 -14.67
CA SER A 68 -30.39 32.70 -13.59
C SER A 68 -30.87 31.28 -13.91
N PHE A 69 -31.95 31.07 -14.68
CA PHE A 69 -32.33 29.72 -15.12
C PHE A 69 -31.29 29.11 -16.06
N LYS A 70 -30.65 29.92 -16.93
CA LYS A 70 -29.53 29.45 -17.75
C LYS A 70 -28.33 29.06 -16.89
N LEU A 71 -28.03 29.82 -15.84
CA LEU A 71 -26.95 29.49 -14.90
C LEU A 71 -27.25 28.21 -14.11
N ALA A 72 -28.50 27.99 -13.69
CA ALA A 72 -28.92 26.73 -13.07
C ALA A 72 -28.66 25.53 -14.00
N LEU A 73 -28.96 25.68 -15.30
CA LEU A 73 -28.70 24.64 -16.30
C LEU A 73 -27.20 24.40 -16.49
N ILE A 74 -26.39 25.46 -16.56
CA ILE A 74 -24.93 25.35 -16.67
C ILE A 74 -24.36 24.65 -15.43
N SER A 75 -24.78 25.05 -14.23
CA SER A 75 -24.38 24.39 -12.98
C SER A 75 -24.75 22.91 -12.97
N ALA A 76 -25.97 22.57 -13.40
CA ALA A 76 -26.40 21.18 -13.52
C ALA A 76 -25.49 20.39 -14.48
N ALA A 77 -25.17 20.94 -15.66
CA ALA A 77 -24.28 20.27 -16.61
C ALA A 77 -22.87 20.03 -16.03
N ILE A 78 -22.29 21.03 -15.35
CA ILE A 78 -20.98 20.91 -14.70
C ILE A 78 -21.01 19.82 -13.63
N ILE A 79 -22.03 19.84 -12.76
CA ILE A 79 -22.17 18.87 -11.67
C ILE A 79 -22.38 17.45 -12.22
N LEU A 80 -23.20 17.28 -13.26
CA LEU A 80 -23.42 15.98 -13.90
C LEU A 80 -22.12 15.40 -14.46
N ILE A 81 -21.32 16.21 -15.17
CA ILE A 81 -20.02 15.80 -15.68
C ILE A 81 -19.12 15.37 -14.52
N ALA A 82 -19.04 16.21 -13.49
CA ALA A 82 -18.16 15.96 -12.37
C ALA A 82 -18.58 14.70 -11.57
N PHE A 83 -19.87 14.52 -11.29
CA PHE A 83 -20.38 13.31 -10.65
C PHE A 83 -20.11 12.04 -11.47
N SER A 84 -20.14 12.14 -12.80
CA SER A 84 -19.76 11.04 -13.68
C SER A 84 -18.26 10.73 -13.58
N LEU A 85 -17.41 11.76 -13.59
CA LEU A 85 -15.95 11.60 -13.53
C LEU A 85 -15.50 10.97 -12.21
N PHE A 86 -16.12 11.34 -11.09
CA PHE A 86 -15.79 10.83 -9.76
C PHE A 86 -16.65 9.62 -9.31
N GLY A 87 -17.55 9.12 -10.17
CA GLY A 87 -18.36 7.93 -9.85
C GLY A 87 -19.46 8.15 -8.79
N TYR A 88 -19.80 9.40 -8.45
CA TYR A 88 -20.75 9.71 -7.37
C TYR A 88 -22.16 9.20 -7.62
N PHE A 89 -22.57 8.98 -8.87
CA PHE A 89 -23.84 8.34 -9.19
C PHE A 89 -23.91 6.89 -8.70
N GLY A 90 -22.83 6.13 -8.91
CA GLY A 90 -22.73 4.75 -8.41
C GLY A 90 -22.78 4.72 -6.89
N LEU A 91 -21.98 5.60 -6.27
CA LEU A 91 -21.89 5.76 -4.82
C LEU A 91 -23.26 6.08 -4.19
N LEU A 92 -23.99 7.05 -4.75
CA LEU A 92 -25.33 7.42 -4.30
C LEU A 92 -26.34 6.30 -4.55
N SER A 93 -26.31 5.68 -5.73
CA SER A 93 -27.19 4.56 -6.08
C SER A 93 -27.04 3.40 -5.09
N ASN A 94 -25.81 3.02 -4.76
CA ASN A 94 -25.51 1.96 -3.80
C ASN A 94 -26.04 2.31 -2.41
N ALA A 95 -25.74 3.51 -1.91
CA ALA A 95 -26.23 3.97 -0.61
C ALA A 95 -27.76 4.02 -0.52
N LEU A 96 -28.46 4.40 -1.60
CA LEU A 96 -29.92 4.41 -1.64
C LEU A 96 -30.50 2.98 -1.62
N ARG A 97 -29.82 2.03 -2.25
CA ARG A 97 -30.20 0.60 -2.32
C ARG A 97 -29.76 -0.21 -1.11
N GLY A 98 -28.97 0.37 -0.20
CA GLY A 98 -28.41 -0.33 0.96
C GLY A 98 -27.22 -1.23 0.63
N ILE A 99 -26.59 -1.01 -0.53
CA ILE A 99 -25.36 -1.70 -0.95
C ILE A 99 -24.17 -0.91 -0.38
N ALA A 100 -23.23 -1.60 0.25
CA ALA A 100 -21.98 -0.98 0.70
C ALA A 100 -21.10 -0.61 -0.50
N ASN A 101 -20.55 0.60 -0.49
CA ASN A 101 -19.59 1.09 -1.48
C ASN A 101 -18.18 0.55 -1.27
N SER A 102 -17.83 0.18 -0.04
CA SER A 102 -16.60 -0.55 0.29
C SER A 102 -16.90 -1.80 1.11
N GLY A 103 -16.14 -2.85 0.84
CA GLY A 103 -16.26 -4.17 1.45
C GLY A 103 -17.50 -4.94 1.00
N TYR A 104 -17.78 -6.01 1.73
CA TYR A 104 -18.89 -6.91 1.40
C TYR A 104 -20.24 -6.40 1.92
N SER A 105 -21.28 -6.64 1.13
CA SER A 105 -22.67 -6.48 1.57
C SER A 105 -23.60 -7.46 0.86
N VAL A 106 -24.77 -7.70 1.44
CA VAL A 106 -25.81 -8.54 0.85
C VAL A 106 -27.11 -7.76 0.83
N VAL A 107 -27.72 -7.63 -0.35
CA VAL A 107 -29.01 -6.96 -0.53
C VAL A 107 -29.94 -7.87 -1.31
N GLY A 108 -31.02 -8.32 -0.66
CA GLY A 108 -31.88 -9.38 -1.19
C GLY A 108 -31.10 -10.70 -1.27
N ASP A 109 -31.12 -11.33 -2.44
CA ASP A 109 -30.40 -12.59 -2.72
C ASP A 109 -29.06 -12.35 -3.45
N THR A 110 -28.57 -11.10 -3.51
CA THR A 110 -27.34 -10.75 -4.23
C THR A 110 -26.26 -10.29 -3.24
N ALA A 111 -25.09 -10.91 -3.32
CA ALA A 111 -23.89 -10.47 -2.62
C ALA A 111 -23.10 -9.46 -3.47
N TYR A 112 -22.45 -8.51 -2.81
CA TYR A 112 -21.68 -7.44 -3.42
C TYR A 112 -20.32 -7.31 -2.73
N ASN A 113 -19.29 -6.91 -3.48
CA ASN A 113 -18.03 -6.41 -2.97
C ASN A 113 -17.75 -5.03 -3.59
N ASP A 114 -17.41 -4.03 -2.78
CA ASP A 114 -17.14 -2.66 -3.21
C ASP A 114 -18.21 -2.08 -4.16
N GLY A 115 -19.48 -2.30 -3.81
CA GLY A 115 -20.63 -1.84 -4.58
C GLY A 115 -20.92 -2.63 -5.87
N LYS A 116 -20.13 -3.66 -6.18
CA LYS A 116 -20.29 -4.47 -7.40
C LYS A 116 -20.84 -5.85 -7.05
N PRO A 117 -21.80 -6.38 -7.83
CA PRO A 117 -22.32 -7.72 -7.58
C PRO A 117 -21.23 -8.78 -7.77
N ILE A 118 -21.23 -9.79 -6.91
CA ILE A 118 -20.33 -10.94 -7.01
C ILE A 118 -21.02 -11.99 -7.87
N GLU A 119 -20.48 -12.27 -9.04
CA GLU A 119 -21.03 -13.28 -9.95
C GLU A 119 -20.84 -14.69 -9.36
N GLY A 120 -21.88 -15.52 -9.43
CA GLY A 120 -21.88 -16.88 -8.89
C GLY A 120 -22.18 -16.99 -7.40
N ALA A 121 -22.24 -15.88 -6.66
CA ALA A 121 -22.49 -15.92 -5.22
C ALA A 121 -23.92 -16.30 -4.83
N ASP A 122 -24.04 -17.19 -3.84
CA ASP A 122 -25.30 -17.52 -3.19
C ASP A 122 -25.57 -16.52 -2.06
N GLY A 123 -26.28 -15.43 -2.38
CA GLY A 123 -26.57 -14.36 -1.42
C GLY A 123 -27.37 -14.81 -0.19
N LYS A 124 -28.07 -15.95 -0.24
CA LYS A 124 -28.84 -16.48 0.91
C LYS A 124 -27.94 -17.07 1.98
N THR A 125 -26.82 -17.65 1.57
CA THR A 125 -25.86 -18.32 2.47
C THR A 125 -24.58 -17.53 2.65
N PHE A 126 -24.45 -16.39 1.96
CA PHE A 126 -23.28 -15.52 2.00
C PHE A 126 -23.02 -14.96 3.40
N LYS A 127 -21.77 -15.04 3.84
CA LYS A 127 -21.29 -14.60 5.15
C LYS A 127 -19.94 -13.92 4.97
N VAL A 128 -19.83 -12.70 5.46
CA VAL A 128 -18.54 -12.01 5.56
C VAL A 128 -17.78 -12.62 6.72
N LEU A 129 -16.52 -12.98 6.50
CA LEU A 129 -15.66 -13.48 7.56
C LEU A 129 -15.04 -12.27 8.26
N ASP A 130 -15.60 -11.86 9.39
CA ASP A 130 -15.10 -10.71 10.15
C ASP A 130 -14.21 -11.20 11.30
N SER A 131 -13.06 -10.55 11.48
CA SER A 131 -12.28 -10.69 12.70
C SER A 131 -12.42 -9.45 13.58
N ARG A 132 -12.46 -9.68 14.88
CA ARG A 132 -12.40 -8.57 15.84
C ARG A 132 -10.97 -8.00 15.87
N ARG A 133 -10.80 -6.90 15.13
CA ARG A 133 -9.66 -5.96 15.12
C ARG A 133 -8.50 -6.37 14.20
N TYR A 134 -8.40 -5.66 13.07
CA TYR A 134 -7.21 -5.56 12.21
C TYR A 134 -6.73 -6.85 11.55
N SER A 135 -7.63 -7.72 11.08
CA SER A 135 -7.24 -8.89 10.29
C SER A 135 -7.53 -8.69 8.81
N SER A 136 -6.65 -9.27 8.01
CA SER A 136 -6.84 -9.62 6.60
C SER A 136 -8.10 -10.46 6.34
N LEU A 137 -8.73 -11.03 7.38
CA LEU A 137 -10.03 -11.72 7.30
C LEU A 137 -11.12 -10.89 6.66
N ASN A 138 -11.10 -9.56 6.81
CA ASN A 138 -12.14 -8.69 6.28
C ASN A 138 -12.23 -8.71 4.74
N HIS A 139 -11.19 -9.25 4.08
CA HIS A 139 -11.15 -9.51 2.65
C HIS A 139 -11.84 -10.82 2.25
N TYR A 140 -12.16 -11.68 3.22
CA TYR A 140 -12.82 -12.95 2.98
C TYR A 140 -14.33 -12.92 3.24
N ALA A 141 -15.03 -13.66 2.40
CA ALA A 141 -16.42 -14.02 2.61
C ALA A 141 -16.63 -15.46 2.13
N SER A 142 -17.71 -16.11 2.54
CA SER A 142 -18.05 -17.44 2.05
C SER A 142 -19.54 -17.61 1.84
N ASP A 143 -19.92 -18.54 0.99
CA ASP A 143 -21.27 -19.07 0.90
C ASP A 143 -21.23 -20.61 0.95
N LYS A 144 -22.38 -21.27 0.72
CA LYS A 144 -22.45 -22.75 0.76
C LYS A 144 -21.58 -23.46 -0.29
N ASN A 145 -21.15 -22.78 -1.34
CA ASN A 145 -20.42 -23.33 -2.48
C ASN A 145 -18.96 -22.83 -2.53
N HIS A 146 -18.72 -21.57 -2.16
CA HIS A 146 -17.47 -20.88 -2.48
C HIS A 146 -16.91 -20.08 -1.31
N LEU A 147 -15.58 -20.00 -1.26
CA LEU A 147 -14.85 -18.99 -0.51
C LEU A 147 -14.51 -17.83 -1.46
N TYR A 148 -14.55 -16.62 -0.96
CA TYR A 148 -14.25 -15.40 -1.69
C TYR A 148 -13.11 -14.63 -1.03
N TYR A 149 -12.25 -14.03 -1.85
CA TYR A 149 -11.25 -13.04 -1.45
C TYR A 149 -11.40 -11.81 -2.35
N ASP A 150 -11.62 -10.63 -1.76
CA ASP A 150 -11.93 -9.37 -2.46
C ASP A 150 -12.99 -9.51 -3.58
N GLY A 151 -14.06 -10.26 -3.28
CA GLY A 151 -15.19 -10.49 -4.19
C GLY A 151 -14.90 -11.46 -5.33
N LYS A 152 -13.75 -12.13 -5.34
CA LYS A 152 -13.40 -13.18 -6.31
C LYS A 152 -13.47 -14.55 -5.66
N ILE A 153 -13.91 -15.56 -6.41
CA ILE A 153 -13.88 -16.95 -5.96
C ILE A 153 -12.43 -17.38 -5.76
N VAL A 154 -12.14 -17.98 -4.61
CA VAL A 154 -10.88 -18.68 -4.35
C VAL A 154 -11.03 -20.08 -4.91
N GLU A 155 -10.40 -20.34 -6.05
CA GLU A 155 -10.50 -21.63 -6.74
C GLU A 155 -9.98 -22.77 -5.85
N ASP A 156 -10.65 -23.93 -5.92
CA ASP A 156 -10.38 -25.14 -5.14
C ASP A 156 -10.50 -25.01 -3.60
N ALA A 157 -10.88 -23.85 -3.07
CA ALA A 157 -10.99 -23.63 -1.63
C ALA A 157 -12.28 -24.18 -1.05
N LEU A 158 -12.16 -24.86 0.09
CA LEU A 158 -13.30 -25.26 0.92
C LEU A 158 -13.70 -24.12 1.85
N ALA A 159 -14.97 -23.75 1.80
CA ALA A 159 -15.56 -22.58 2.48
C ALA A 159 -15.92 -22.79 3.97
N GLU A 160 -15.41 -23.85 4.60
CA GLU A 160 -15.75 -24.26 5.97
C GLU A 160 -14.63 -23.95 6.96
N ASP A 161 -15.01 -23.59 8.20
CA ASP A 161 -14.09 -23.46 9.35
C ASP A 161 -12.80 -22.67 9.11
N ILE A 162 -12.89 -21.59 8.32
CA ILE A 162 -11.76 -20.73 7.99
C ILE A 162 -11.28 -19.97 9.22
N VAL A 163 -10.00 -20.13 9.55
CA VAL A 163 -9.34 -19.47 10.67
C VAL A 163 -7.99 -18.89 10.24
N GLU A 164 -7.62 -17.74 10.80
CA GLU A 164 -6.31 -17.13 10.60
C GLU A 164 -5.20 -18.02 11.16
N VAL A 165 -4.05 -18.03 10.49
CA VAL A 165 -2.84 -18.72 10.97
C VAL A 165 -1.88 -17.71 11.59
N GLY A 166 -1.41 -18.00 12.80
CA GLY A 166 -0.43 -17.18 13.50
C GLY A 166 -1.06 -16.06 14.33
N ILE A 167 -0.29 -15.00 14.56
CA ILE A 167 -0.75 -13.78 15.21
C ILE A 167 -1.35 -12.82 14.19
N GLY A 168 -2.30 -11.99 14.63
CA GLY A 168 -3.07 -11.09 13.75
C GLY A 168 -2.20 -10.28 12.80
N GLY A 169 -2.61 -10.24 11.53
CA GLY A 169 -1.89 -9.53 10.46
C GLY A 169 -1.13 -10.45 9.50
N SER A 170 -1.37 -11.76 9.55
CA SER A 170 -0.93 -12.68 8.49
C SER A 170 -2.01 -12.76 7.41
N ASP A 171 -1.62 -12.96 6.15
CA ASP A 171 -2.58 -13.23 5.05
C ASP A 171 -2.86 -14.73 4.88
N TYR A 172 -2.40 -15.55 5.84
CA TYR A 172 -2.55 -17.00 5.82
C TYR A 172 -3.76 -17.44 6.63
N PHE A 173 -4.57 -18.26 5.98
CA PHE A 173 -5.79 -18.85 6.51
C PHE A 173 -5.72 -20.36 6.38
N ARG A 174 -6.50 -21.06 7.18
CA ARG A 174 -6.66 -22.50 7.06
C ARG A 174 -8.06 -22.93 7.41
N ASN A 175 -8.46 -24.07 6.86
CA ASN A 175 -9.55 -24.89 7.38
C ASN A 175 -8.98 -26.21 7.91
N SER A 176 -9.80 -27.22 8.14
CA SER A 176 -9.33 -28.53 8.62
C SER A 176 -8.46 -29.30 7.62
N GLN A 177 -8.47 -28.92 6.33
CA GLN A 177 -7.88 -29.68 5.22
C GLN A 177 -6.81 -28.91 4.43
N GLN A 178 -6.93 -27.59 4.35
CA GLN A 178 -6.21 -26.73 3.42
C GLN A 178 -5.62 -25.51 4.13
N VAL A 179 -4.55 -25.00 3.52
CA VAL A 179 -3.99 -23.67 3.82
C VAL A 179 -4.26 -22.78 2.63
N ILE A 180 -4.63 -21.54 2.90
CA ILE A 180 -5.07 -20.54 1.93
C ILE A 180 -4.25 -19.29 2.18
N TYR A 181 -3.72 -18.70 1.11
CA TYR A 181 -3.08 -17.39 1.12
C TYR A 181 -3.80 -16.51 0.12
N ARG A 182 -4.49 -15.48 0.62
CA ARG A 182 -5.34 -14.59 -0.19
C ARG A 182 -6.29 -15.36 -1.13
N ASP A 183 -6.10 -15.24 -2.43
CA ASP A 183 -6.90 -15.87 -3.48
C ASP A 183 -6.36 -17.24 -3.91
N MET A 184 -5.46 -17.86 -3.15
CA MET A 184 -4.80 -19.12 -3.54
C MET A 184 -4.85 -20.18 -2.44
N VAL A 185 -5.21 -21.41 -2.83
CA VAL A 185 -4.99 -22.62 -2.02
C VAL A 185 -3.55 -23.12 -2.18
N LEU A 186 -2.84 -23.30 -1.06
CA LEU A 186 -1.48 -23.84 -1.05
C LEU A 186 -1.50 -25.37 -1.23
N GLN A 187 -1.28 -25.83 -2.46
CA GLN A 187 -1.29 -27.25 -2.79
C GLN A 187 -0.26 -28.05 -1.99
N GLY A 188 -0.71 -29.11 -1.32
CA GLY A 188 0.13 -29.98 -0.49
C GLY A 188 0.46 -29.44 0.90
N ALA A 189 0.00 -28.24 1.26
CA ALA A 189 0.10 -27.73 2.62
C ALA A 189 -1.03 -28.30 3.50
N VAL A 190 -0.64 -28.93 4.61
CA VAL A 190 -1.58 -29.52 5.58
C VAL A 190 -1.76 -28.54 6.74
N ALA A 191 -3.02 -28.21 7.02
CA ALA A 191 -3.41 -27.13 7.91
C ALA A 191 -2.86 -27.24 9.34
N ASP A 192 -2.83 -28.44 9.93
CA ASP A 192 -2.41 -28.70 11.31
C ASP A 192 -0.89 -28.54 11.53
N LYS A 193 -0.11 -28.70 10.47
CA LYS A 193 1.37 -28.63 10.47
C LYS A 193 1.92 -27.33 9.87
N PHE A 194 1.04 -26.39 9.51
CA PHE A 194 1.40 -25.11 8.92
C PHE A 194 1.47 -24.01 9.99
N ALA A 195 2.51 -23.19 9.93
CA ALA A 195 2.72 -22.09 10.86
C ALA A 195 3.38 -20.89 10.17
N VAL A 196 3.22 -19.72 10.78
CA VAL A 196 3.80 -18.45 10.34
C VAL A 196 4.91 -18.05 11.32
N PHE A 197 5.97 -17.38 10.85
CA PHE A 197 7.00 -16.88 11.75
C PHE A 197 6.49 -15.64 12.53
N ASP A 198 6.54 -15.69 13.87
CA ASP A 198 5.94 -14.73 14.82
C ASP A 198 6.35 -13.24 14.68
N ARG A 199 7.27 -12.90 13.76
CA ARG A 199 7.68 -11.51 13.46
C ARG A 199 7.67 -11.15 11.98
N TYR A 200 7.63 -12.15 11.11
CA TYR A 200 7.79 -11.96 9.69
C TYR A 200 6.70 -12.74 8.97
N THR A 201 5.48 -12.19 9.01
CA THR A 201 4.25 -12.91 8.65
C THR A 201 4.14 -13.25 7.16
N ASN A 202 5.00 -12.66 6.33
CA ASN A 202 5.18 -13.06 4.93
C ASN A 202 5.79 -14.46 4.79
N TRP A 203 6.59 -14.87 5.78
CA TRP A 203 7.23 -16.17 5.84
C TRP A 203 6.37 -17.16 6.61
N ALA A 204 6.17 -18.33 6.01
CA ALA A 204 5.47 -19.43 6.64
C ALA A 204 6.19 -20.74 6.36
N TYR A 205 5.90 -21.76 7.14
CA TYR A 205 6.50 -23.07 6.97
C TYR A 205 5.49 -24.19 7.23
N LEU A 206 5.74 -25.31 6.56
CA LEU A 206 5.05 -26.57 6.76
C LEU A 206 6.08 -27.60 7.22
N ASN A 207 5.85 -28.19 8.39
CA ASN A 207 6.70 -29.25 8.91
C ASN A 207 5.99 -30.60 8.84
N ASN A 208 6.21 -31.37 7.78
CA ASN A 208 5.53 -32.64 7.54
C ASN A 208 6.50 -33.82 7.58
N ASP A 209 6.59 -34.50 8.73
CA ASP A 209 7.22 -35.82 8.94
C ASP A 209 8.46 -36.07 8.05
N GLY A 210 9.46 -35.20 8.15
CA GLY A 210 10.73 -35.29 7.42
C GLY A 210 10.88 -34.32 6.24
N LYS A 211 9.84 -33.60 5.85
CA LYS A 211 9.90 -32.50 4.87
C LYS A 211 9.61 -31.16 5.54
N PHE A 212 10.50 -30.20 5.30
CA PHE A 212 10.35 -28.82 5.73
C PHE A 212 10.25 -27.94 4.49
N ASN A 213 9.06 -27.39 4.29
CA ASN A 213 8.78 -26.50 3.18
C ASN A 213 8.59 -25.09 3.73
N VAL A 214 9.19 -24.11 3.08
CA VAL A 214 9.02 -22.70 3.42
C VAL A 214 8.26 -22.01 2.31
N TYR A 215 7.39 -21.09 2.68
CA TYR A 215 6.59 -20.28 1.78
C TYR A 215 6.87 -18.81 2.04
N TYR A 216 6.93 -18.03 0.97
CA TYR A 216 6.93 -16.58 1.00
C TYR A 216 5.70 -16.07 0.26
N ASN A 217 4.79 -15.39 0.97
CA ASN A 217 3.52 -14.90 0.41
C ASN A 217 2.78 -15.97 -0.41
N GLY A 218 2.63 -17.17 0.18
CA GLY A 218 1.98 -18.32 -0.43
C GLY A 218 2.82 -19.10 -1.43
N VAL A 219 3.94 -18.54 -1.91
CA VAL A 219 4.81 -19.18 -2.90
C VAL A 219 5.82 -20.09 -2.22
N LEU A 220 5.81 -21.37 -2.59
CA LEU A 220 6.78 -22.37 -2.12
C LEU A 220 8.19 -22.02 -2.58
N LEU A 221 9.13 -21.98 -1.64
CA LEU A 221 10.55 -21.83 -1.94
C LEU A 221 11.15 -23.11 -2.54
N PRO A 222 12.30 -23.00 -3.25
CA PRO A 222 13.17 -24.14 -3.49
C PRO A 222 13.53 -24.89 -2.20
N THR A 223 14.12 -26.09 -2.31
CA THR A 223 14.57 -26.86 -1.15
C THR A 223 15.48 -26.02 -0.24
N VAL A 224 15.10 -25.89 1.03
CA VAL A 224 15.84 -25.15 2.05
C VAL A 224 16.44 -26.09 3.11
N GLU A 225 17.52 -25.64 3.74
CA GLU A 225 18.10 -26.32 4.91
C GLU A 225 17.30 -25.99 6.18
N ARG A 226 16.47 -26.95 6.62
CA ARG A 226 15.56 -26.80 7.77
C ARG A 226 16.19 -26.15 9.00
N ASP A 227 17.32 -26.71 9.45
CA ASP A 227 17.90 -26.33 10.75
C ASP A 227 18.66 -24.99 10.70
N ALA A 228 18.85 -24.44 9.50
CA ALA A 228 19.57 -23.21 9.26
C ALA A 228 18.68 -22.08 8.69
N PHE A 229 17.45 -22.39 8.29
CA PHE A 229 16.53 -21.40 7.74
C PHE A 229 16.13 -20.36 8.79
N ALA A 230 16.42 -19.10 8.51
CA ALA A 230 16.14 -17.96 9.35
C ALA A 230 15.69 -16.76 8.50
N PRO A 231 14.45 -16.28 8.68
CA PRO A 231 14.06 -14.96 8.19
C PRO A 231 14.90 -13.87 8.86
N LEU A 232 15.47 -12.98 8.04
CA LEU A 232 16.26 -11.83 8.48
C LEU A 232 15.38 -10.58 8.62
N ASN A 233 14.41 -10.42 7.72
CA ASN A 233 13.32 -9.44 7.80
C ASN A 233 12.10 -9.92 6.96
N ASP A 234 11.13 -9.05 6.69
CA ASP A 234 9.93 -9.35 5.89
C ASP A 234 10.17 -9.68 4.40
N PHE A 235 11.41 -9.55 3.93
CA PHE A 235 11.79 -9.75 2.53
C PHE A 235 12.96 -10.72 2.36
N PHE A 236 13.90 -10.76 3.31
CA PHE A 236 15.11 -11.56 3.23
C PHE A 236 15.12 -12.69 4.24
N ALA A 237 15.64 -13.84 3.81
CA ALA A 237 15.94 -14.99 4.65
C ALA A 237 17.23 -15.65 4.19
N THR A 238 17.83 -16.47 5.04
CA THR A 238 18.97 -17.32 4.68
C THR A 238 18.76 -18.71 5.27
N ASP A 239 19.23 -19.74 4.59
CA ASP A 239 19.39 -21.08 5.15
C ASP A 239 20.86 -21.47 5.34
N LYS A 240 21.74 -20.45 5.34
CA LYS A 240 23.20 -20.59 5.41
C LYS A 240 23.85 -21.30 4.21
N LYS A 241 23.08 -21.70 3.20
CA LYS A 241 23.57 -22.10 1.86
C LYS A 241 23.12 -21.13 0.76
N GLN A 242 21.97 -20.51 0.94
CA GLN A 242 21.31 -19.62 0.00
C GLN A 242 20.77 -18.39 0.75
N ILE A 243 20.74 -17.27 0.03
CA ILE A 243 20.07 -16.04 0.48
C ILE A 243 18.83 -15.86 -0.38
N PHE A 244 17.70 -15.61 0.27
CA PHE A 244 16.41 -15.44 -0.38
C PHE A 244 15.99 -13.98 -0.31
N ASN A 245 15.45 -13.45 -1.41
CA ASN A 245 14.64 -12.24 -1.45
C ASN A 245 13.24 -12.65 -1.92
N GLY A 246 12.29 -12.67 -1.00
CA GLY A 246 11.01 -13.32 -1.16
C GLY A 246 11.16 -14.80 -1.47
N HIS A 247 10.50 -15.27 -2.52
CA HIS A 247 10.57 -16.67 -2.95
C HIS A 247 11.77 -16.97 -3.89
N THR A 248 12.65 -16.00 -4.13
CA THR A 248 13.75 -16.12 -5.10
C THR A 248 15.10 -16.20 -4.42
N VAL A 249 15.98 -17.06 -4.92
CA VAL A 249 17.40 -17.09 -4.52
C VAL A 249 18.12 -15.91 -5.17
N VAL A 250 18.81 -15.11 -4.35
CA VAL A 250 19.59 -13.95 -4.77
C VAL A 250 21.03 -14.10 -4.28
N LEU A 251 21.92 -13.20 -4.71
CA LEU A 251 23.30 -13.13 -4.23
C LEU A 251 24.03 -14.49 -4.32
N THR A 252 23.90 -15.20 -5.44
CA THR A 252 24.42 -16.57 -5.61
C THR A 252 25.93 -16.74 -5.46
N GLN A 253 26.68 -15.64 -5.46
CA GLN A 253 28.13 -15.61 -5.24
C GLN A 253 28.52 -15.20 -3.81
N ALA A 254 27.53 -14.86 -2.98
CA ALA A 254 27.75 -14.49 -1.58
C ALA A 254 28.03 -15.72 -0.72
N ASP A 255 28.76 -15.50 0.36
CA ASP A 255 28.86 -16.49 1.42
C ASP A 255 27.62 -16.41 2.32
N ALA A 256 26.61 -17.21 1.96
CA ALA A 256 25.36 -17.29 2.72
C ALA A 256 25.55 -17.71 4.19
N ALA A 257 26.66 -18.39 4.53
CA ALA A 257 26.92 -18.86 5.89
C ALA A 257 27.27 -17.69 6.83
N SER A 258 28.12 -16.77 6.36
CA SER A 258 28.52 -15.56 7.08
C SER A 258 27.58 -14.37 6.83
N PHE A 259 26.66 -14.45 5.85
CA PHE A 259 25.75 -13.35 5.54
C PHE A 259 24.91 -12.89 6.74
N GLU A 260 24.90 -11.57 6.94
CA GLU A 260 24.11 -10.85 7.92
C GLU A 260 23.43 -9.62 7.31
N LEU A 261 22.22 -9.32 7.79
CA LEU A 261 21.49 -8.11 7.46
C LEU A 261 21.97 -6.97 8.38
N MET A 262 22.29 -5.82 7.81
CA MET A 262 22.70 -4.66 8.59
C MET A 262 21.50 -3.98 9.25
N SER A 263 21.75 -3.17 10.29
CA SER A 263 20.70 -2.57 11.13
C SER A 263 19.82 -1.55 10.41
N ASP A 264 20.30 -0.97 9.31
CA ASP A 264 19.52 -0.09 8.44
C ASP A 264 18.55 -0.85 7.51
N HIS A 265 18.74 -2.17 7.38
CA HIS A 265 17.97 -3.09 6.53
C HIS A 265 18.06 -2.87 5.02
N ASP A 266 18.75 -1.84 4.54
CA ASP A 266 19.02 -1.57 3.14
C ASP A 266 20.36 -2.17 2.67
N PHE A 267 21.23 -2.54 3.61
CA PHE A 267 22.48 -3.24 3.35
C PHE A 267 22.55 -4.61 4.02
N GLY A 268 23.32 -5.50 3.43
CA GLY A 268 23.74 -6.77 4.01
C GLY A 268 25.21 -7.02 3.69
N LYS A 269 25.87 -7.87 4.45
CA LYS A 269 27.27 -8.22 4.20
C LYS A 269 27.55 -9.67 4.54
N ASP A 270 28.55 -10.22 3.89
CA ASP A 270 29.22 -11.46 4.29
C ASP A 270 30.68 -11.15 4.64
N ASP A 271 31.47 -12.19 4.95
CA ASP A 271 32.88 -11.99 5.33
C ASP A 271 33.75 -11.37 4.21
N ASN A 272 33.28 -11.38 2.96
CA ASN A 272 34.04 -10.98 1.77
C ASN A 272 33.50 -9.72 1.09
N GLN A 273 32.19 -9.47 1.14
CA GLN A 273 31.53 -8.44 0.34
C GLN A 273 30.38 -7.74 1.11
N VAL A 274 30.14 -6.49 0.72
CA VAL A 274 28.95 -5.71 1.11
C VAL A 274 27.98 -5.66 -0.06
N TYR A 275 26.68 -5.74 0.25
CA TYR A 275 25.59 -5.76 -0.70
C TYR A 275 24.59 -4.66 -0.39
N TYR A 276 24.17 -3.94 -1.43
CA TYR A 276 23.02 -3.05 -1.36
C TYR A 276 21.75 -3.82 -1.74
N LEU A 277 20.81 -3.87 -0.80
CA LEU A 277 19.57 -4.65 -0.86
C LEU A 277 18.37 -3.83 -1.36
N GLY A 278 18.53 -2.52 -1.52
CA GLY A 278 17.49 -1.61 -2.01
C GLY A 278 17.13 -1.81 -3.49
N THR A 279 17.94 -2.56 -4.24
CA THR A 279 17.69 -2.90 -5.66
C THR A 279 17.06 -4.28 -5.81
N ARG A 280 16.41 -4.51 -6.96
CA ARG A 280 15.90 -5.83 -7.35
C ARG A 280 16.42 -6.19 -8.75
N PRO A 281 17.42 -7.09 -8.86
CA PRO A 281 18.09 -7.84 -7.78
C PRO A 281 19.04 -6.97 -6.94
N PRO A 282 19.40 -7.40 -5.71
CA PRO A 282 20.46 -6.78 -4.92
C PRO A 282 21.81 -6.74 -5.65
N VAL A 283 22.63 -5.74 -5.35
CA VAL A 283 23.93 -5.50 -6.02
C VAL A 283 25.08 -5.50 -5.03
N VAL A 284 26.27 -5.90 -5.49
CA VAL A 284 27.52 -5.80 -4.72
C VAL A 284 27.97 -4.34 -4.69
N VAL A 285 28.33 -3.84 -3.51
CA VAL A 285 29.03 -2.56 -3.35
C VAL A 285 30.50 -2.79 -3.69
N GLN A 286 30.92 -2.31 -4.86
CA GLN A 286 32.29 -2.51 -5.34
C GLN A 286 33.30 -1.82 -4.40
N ASP A 287 34.43 -2.47 -4.17
CA ASP A 287 35.56 -2.00 -3.35
C ASP A 287 35.26 -1.73 -1.87
N ALA A 288 34.06 -2.09 -1.39
CA ALA A 288 33.69 -1.96 0.01
C ALA A 288 34.44 -2.97 0.89
N ASP A 289 34.92 -2.51 2.05
CA ASP A 289 35.50 -3.38 3.07
C ASP A 289 34.45 -3.81 4.11
N PRO A 290 33.98 -5.07 4.10
CA PRO A 290 32.89 -5.53 4.98
C PRO A 290 33.20 -5.39 6.47
N GLY A 291 34.49 -5.48 6.83
CA GLY A 291 34.95 -5.41 8.21
C GLY A 291 34.79 -4.04 8.86
N SER A 292 34.76 -2.97 8.05
CA SER A 292 34.63 -1.58 8.54
C SER A 292 33.48 -0.80 7.93
N PHE A 293 32.65 -1.42 7.08
CA PHE A 293 31.53 -0.78 6.43
C PHE A 293 30.46 -0.33 7.44
N GLU A 294 30.10 0.94 7.38
CA GLU A 294 29.14 1.63 8.22
C GLU A 294 28.19 2.45 7.33
N VAL A 295 26.88 2.27 7.53
CA VAL A 295 25.86 3.08 6.88
C VAL A 295 25.68 4.37 7.65
N LEU A 296 25.73 5.50 6.94
CA LEU A 296 25.53 6.84 7.49
C LEU A 296 24.12 7.34 7.14
N GLU A 297 23.75 8.50 7.68
CA GLU A 297 22.47 9.12 7.33
C GLU A 297 22.44 9.56 5.86
N ARG A 298 21.23 9.83 5.35
CA ARG A 298 20.98 10.46 4.04
C ARG A 298 21.58 9.71 2.83
N GLY A 299 21.64 8.38 2.93
CA GLY A 299 22.10 7.54 1.83
C GLY A 299 23.61 7.62 1.57
N TYR A 300 24.39 8.02 2.57
CA TYR A 300 25.85 7.86 2.54
C TYR A 300 26.26 6.61 3.32
N ALA A 301 27.42 6.08 3.00
CA ALA A 301 28.08 5.03 3.77
C ALA A 301 29.58 5.24 3.72
N ARG A 302 30.32 4.58 4.60
CA ARG A 302 31.78 4.59 4.59
C ARG A 302 32.36 3.26 5.00
N ASP A 303 33.58 3.00 4.59
CA ASP A 303 34.45 2.02 5.22
C ASP A 303 35.78 2.70 5.60
N ARG A 304 36.79 1.94 6.02
CA ARG A 304 38.11 2.49 6.40
C ARG A 304 38.90 3.15 5.27
N ASN A 305 38.52 2.94 4.00
CA ASN A 305 39.24 3.39 2.81
C ASN A 305 38.40 4.32 1.92
N HIS A 306 37.07 4.25 2.00
CA HIS A 306 36.18 4.84 1.01
C HIS A 306 34.93 5.49 1.64
N ILE A 307 34.43 6.53 0.97
CA ILE A 307 33.09 7.08 1.18
C ILE A 307 32.21 6.67 0.00
N PHE A 308 30.97 6.30 0.28
CA PHE A 308 29.98 5.86 -0.69
C PHE A 308 28.70 6.70 -0.59
N ALA A 309 27.95 6.75 -1.69
CA ALA A 309 26.61 7.31 -1.74
C ALA A 309 25.67 6.38 -2.54
N ILE A 310 24.41 6.30 -2.13
CA ILE A 310 23.35 5.61 -2.84
C ILE A 310 22.87 6.52 -3.98
N GLU A 311 23.00 6.07 -5.22
CA GLU A 311 22.46 6.77 -6.38
C GLU A 311 21.01 6.31 -6.64
N ARG A 312 20.04 7.11 -6.21
CA ARG A 312 18.60 7.00 -6.57
C ARG A 312 18.03 5.56 -6.55
N TYR A 313 18.36 4.77 -5.54
CA TYR A 313 17.92 3.37 -5.40
C TYR A 313 18.35 2.44 -6.53
N ALA A 314 19.35 2.82 -7.32
CA ALA A 314 19.86 2.06 -8.46
C ALA A 314 21.20 1.39 -8.17
N ASN A 315 22.12 2.08 -7.48
CA ASN A 315 23.42 1.53 -7.12
C ASN A 315 24.04 2.29 -5.93
N VAL A 316 25.16 1.79 -5.43
CA VAL A 316 26.03 2.47 -4.47
C VAL A 316 27.32 2.81 -5.17
N VAL A 317 27.66 4.10 -5.19
CA VAL A 317 28.85 4.61 -5.88
C VAL A 317 29.88 5.09 -4.87
N LYS A 318 31.14 4.78 -5.14
CA LYS A 318 32.28 5.32 -4.41
C LYS A 318 32.52 6.78 -4.81
N LEU A 319 32.73 7.64 -3.82
CA LEU A 319 33.05 9.05 -4.00
C LEU A 319 34.57 9.22 -4.07
N GLU A 320 35.15 9.15 -5.27
CA GLU A 320 36.60 9.17 -5.49
C GLU A 320 37.32 10.44 -4.99
N GLN A 321 36.60 11.56 -4.83
CA GLN A 321 37.16 12.84 -4.39
C GLN A 321 36.85 13.18 -2.92
N ALA A 322 36.19 12.27 -2.20
CA ALA A 322 35.85 12.48 -0.81
C ALA A 322 37.05 12.29 0.11
N ASP A 323 37.26 13.25 1.01
CA ASP A 323 38.26 13.14 2.06
C ASP A 323 37.68 12.35 3.24
N ILE A 324 38.15 11.10 3.41
CA ILE A 324 37.60 10.15 4.38
C ILE A 324 37.69 10.63 5.84
N ASP A 325 38.78 11.31 6.19
CA ASP A 325 39.07 11.71 7.57
C ASP A 325 38.19 12.88 8.03
N THR A 326 37.73 13.70 7.07
CA THR A 326 36.95 14.91 7.33
C THR A 326 35.51 14.83 6.83
N PHE A 327 35.10 13.72 6.20
CA PHE A 327 33.75 13.55 5.69
C PHE A 327 32.71 13.51 6.82
N GLU A 328 31.72 14.40 6.71
CA GLU A 328 30.65 14.57 7.69
C GLU A 328 29.31 14.68 6.95
N VAL A 329 28.37 13.79 7.29
CA VAL A 329 26.96 13.94 6.88
C VAL A 329 26.29 14.95 7.79
N THR A 330 25.63 15.95 7.21
CA THR A 330 25.00 17.05 7.94
C THR A 330 23.50 17.12 7.67
N ARG A 331 22.79 18.03 8.36
CA ARG A 331 21.47 18.46 7.88
C ARG A 331 21.63 19.17 6.54
N TYR A 332 20.53 19.20 5.78
CA TYR A 332 20.48 19.97 4.55
C TYR A 332 20.70 21.47 4.85
N ASP A 333 21.66 22.07 4.16
CA ASP A 333 22.03 23.47 4.24
C ASP A 333 21.54 24.20 2.98
N ASP A 334 20.71 25.22 3.18
CA ASP A 334 20.10 25.97 2.09
C ASP A 334 21.06 26.93 1.38
N ALA A 335 22.13 27.37 2.03
CA ALA A 335 23.11 28.28 1.46
C ALA A 335 24.07 27.53 0.51
N THR A 336 24.52 26.35 0.91
CA THR A 336 25.44 25.52 0.11
C THR A 336 24.71 24.48 -0.75
N LYS A 337 23.40 24.29 -0.54
CA LYS A 337 22.58 23.27 -1.21
C LYS A 337 23.14 21.86 -1.03
N SER A 338 23.64 21.57 0.18
CA SER A 338 24.37 20.34 0.49
C SER A 338 23.84 19.65 1.74
N GLU A 339 24.15 18.37 1.87
CA GLU A 339 23.77 17.52 3.01
C GLU A 339 24.91 16.65 3.54
N ALA A 340 26.08 16.75 2.93
CA ALA A 340 27.34 16.27 3.48
C ALA A 340 28.47 17.20 3.05
N ARG A 341 29.61 17.13 3.73
CA ARG A 341 30.80 17.93 3.42
C ARG A 341 32.06 17.21 3.84
N ASP A 342 33.17 17.61 3.25
CA ASP A 342 34.49 17.32 3.78
C ASP A 342 35.33 18.62 3.84
N VAL A 343 36.65 18.50 3.96
CA VAL A 343 37.56 19.65 3.98
C VAL A 343 37.61 20.41 2.64
N ASN A 344 37.31 19.75 1.52
CA ASN A 344 37.45 20.28 0.15
C ASN A 344 36.10 20.61 -0.52
N HIS A 345 35.03 19.90 -0.18
CA HIS A 345 33.79 19.85 -0.96
C HIS A 345 32.52 19.81 -0.12
N TYR A 346 31.43 20.26 -0.73
CA TYR A 346 30.05 20.09 -0.30
C TYR A 346 29.32 19.12 -1.23
N TYR A 347 28.49 18.23 -0.68
CA TYR A 347 27.83 17.15 -1.40
C TYR A 347 26.31 17.17 -1.27
N TYR A 348 25.62 16.75 -2.33
CA TYR A 348 24.18 16.46 -2.35
C TYR A 348 23.93 15.26 -3.25
N ASP A 349 23.18 14.26 -2.77
CA ASP A 349 22.88 13.03 -3.55
C ASP A 349 24.16 12.38 -4.13
N GLY A 350 25.23 12.34 -3.32
CA GLY A 350 26.55 11.80 -3.73
C GLY A 350 27.34 12.67 -4.71
N LYS A 351 26.88 13.87 -5.08
CA LYS A 351 27.52 14.74 -6.07
C LYS A 351 28.10 15.98 -5.41
N ILE A 352 29.27 16.41 -5.88
CA ILE A 352 29.87 17.68 -5.47
C ILE A 352 29.00 18.83 -5.99
N VAL A 353 28.49 19.67 -5.10
CA VAL A 353 27.69 20.86 -5.42
C VAL A 353 28.48 22.17 -5.31
N SER A 354 29.52 22.20 -4.48
CA SER A 354 30.44 23.34 -4.34
C SER A 354 31.76 22.90 -3.70
N THR A 355 32.83 23.66 -3.93
CA THR A 355 34.08 23.57 -3.16
C THR A 355 33.98 24.38 -1.86
N ARG A 356 34.78 24.04 -0.86
CA ARG A 356 34.81 24.70 0.45
C ARG A 356 36.00 25.65 0.62
#